data_AF-A0A7Y8EZW0-F1
#
_entry.id   AF-A0A7Y8EZW0-F1
#
_cell.length_a   1.000
_cell.length_b   1.000
_cell.length_c   1.000
_cell.angle_alpha   90.00
_cell.angle_beta   90.00
_cell.angle_gamma   90.00
#
_symmetry.space_group_name_H-M   'P 1'
#
loop_
_entity.id
_entity.type
_entity.pdbx_description
1 polymer ?
#
loop_
_entity_poly.entity_id
_entity_poly.type
_entity_poly.pdbx_seq_one_letter_code
_entity_poly.pdbx_strand_id
1 'polypeptide(L)'
;MTLSHHVAVITSDEQALIVASDLAEDFRRDSAQRDRERRLPLPELDVFSRSGLWGISVPKEYGGAGVSNVTLAKVIALIAQADASLGQIPQNH
;
A
#
# COMPACT_ATOMS: atom_id res chain seq x y z
N MET A 1 22.59 -14.38 2.32
CA MET A 1 21.40 -14.33 1.44
C MET A 1 21.31 -12.94 0.87
N THR A 2 21.53 -12.78 -0.43
CA THR A 2 21.23 -11.54 -1.14
C THR A 2 19.70 -11.40 -1.19
N LEU A 3 19.14 -10.49 -0.39
CA LEU A 3 17.75 -10.10 -0.54
C LEU A 3 17.62 -9.47 -1.93
N SER A 4 16.80 -10.04 -2.80
CA SER A 4 16.42 -9.37 -4.03
C SER A 4 15.60 -8.13 -3.63
N HIS A 5 16.21 -6.94 -3.70
CA HIS A 5 15.62 -5.65 -3.35
C HIS A 5 14.71 -5.11 -4.48
N HIS A 6 13.99 -5.99 -5.18
CA HIS A 6 13.10 -5.56 -6.24
C HIS A 6 11.76 -5.11 -5.65
N VAL A 7 11.59 -3.79 -5.57
CA VAL A 7 10.30 -3.14 -5.35
C VAL A 7 9.58 -3.10 -6.69
N ALA A 8 8.29 -3.46 -6.69
CA ALA A 8 7.48 -3.36 -7.91
C ALA A 8 7.31 -1.89 -8.31
N VAL A 9 7.35 -1.61 -9.62
CA VAL A 9 7.03 -0.28 -10.16
C VAL A 9 5.63 -0.32 -10.72
N ILE A 10 4.73 0.45 -10.11
CA ILE A 10 3.38 0.66 -10.62
C ILE A 10 3.46 1.66 -11.78
N THR A 11 2.70 1.40 -12.84
CA THR A 11 2.80 2.16 -14.11
C THR A 11 1.49 2.84 -14.53
N SER A 12 0.39 2.54 -13.85
CA SER A 12 -0.94 3.06 -14.17
C SER A 12 -1.87 3.13 -12.97
N ASP A 13 -2.92 3.94 -13.10
CA ASP A 13 -4.01 4.05 -12.12
C ASP A 13 -4.71 2.70 -11.88
N GLU A 14 -5.00 1.95 -12.95
CA GLU A 14 -5.65 0.65 -12.86
C GLU A 14 -4.82 -0.36 -12.06
N GLN A 15 -3.51 -0.43 -12.36
CA GLN A 15 -2.60 -1.31 -11.63
C GLN A 15 -2.52 -0.92 -10.15
N ALA A 16 -2.51 0.37 -9.82
CA ALA A 16 -2.51 0.83 -8.43
C ALA A 16 -3.76 0.34 -7.67
N LEU A 17 -4.94 0.41 -8.31
CA LEU A 17 -6.20 -0.04 -7.71
C LEU A 17 -6.24 -1.57 -7.53
N ILE A 18 -5.73 -2.33 -8.51
CA ILE A 18 -5.65 -3.80 -8.40
C ILE A 18 -4.76 -4.19 -7.22
N VAL A 19 -3.52 -3.67 -7.18
CA VAL A 19 -2.57 -3.97 -6.10
C VAL A 19 -3.12 -3.55 -4.74
N ALA A 20 -3.75 -2.37 -4.63
CA ALA A 20 -4.36 -1.92 -3.39
C ALA A 20 -5.53 -2.81 -2.95
N SER A 21 -6.35 -3.30 -3.89
CA SER A 21 -7.47 -4.20 -3.59
C SER A 21 -6.99 -5.56 -3.08
N ASP A 22 -5.96 -6.12 -3.72
CA ASP A 22 -5.36 -7.40 -3.32
C ASP A 22 -4.79 -7.31 -1.90
N LEU A 23 -4.01 -6.26 -1.62
CA LEU A 23 -3.46 -6.03 -0.28
C LEU A 23 -4.54 -5.76 0.76
N ALA A 24 -5.59 -5.03 0.41
CA ALA A 24 -6.71 -4.78 1.31
C ALA A 24 -7.39 -6.09 1.74
N GLU A 25 -7.59 -7.04 0.82
CA GLU A 25 -8.17 -8.33 1.15
C GLU A 25 -7.27 -9.15 2.08
N ASP A 26 -5.95 -9.09 1.89
CA ASP A 26 -4.98 -9.76 2.76
C ASP A 26 -4.94 -9.14 4.17
N PHE A 27 -4.81 -7.81 4.26
CA PHE A 27 -4.71 -7.10 5.54
C PHE A 27 -5.98 -7.22 6.39
N ARG A 28 -7.15 -7.26 5.75
CA ARG A 28 -8.44 -7.40 6.43
C ARG A 28 -8.53 -8.68 7.26
N ARG A 29 -7.83 -9.76 6.88
CA ARG A 29 -7.90 -11.07 7.56
C ARG A 29 -7.44 -10.99 9.01
N ASP A 30 -6.34 -10.27 9.26
CA ASP A 30 -5.67 -10.28 10.57
C ASP A 30 -5.82 -8.95 11.33
N SER A 31 -6.39 -7.92 10.70
CA SER A 31 -6.57 -6.57 11.24
C SER A 31 -7.17 -6.55 12.66
N ALA A 32 -8.31 -7.23 12.87
CA ALA A 32 -8.99 -7.24 14.16
C ALA A 32 -8.19 -7.97 15.27
N GLN A 33 -7.50 -9.07 14.92
CA GLN A 33 -6.66 -9.78 15.87
C GLN A 33 -5.45 -8.94 16.26
N ARG A 34 -4.79 -8.33 15.27
CA ARG A 34 -3.61 -7.49 15.46
C ARG A 34 -3.91 -6.27 16.33
N ASP A 35 -5.05 -5.62 16.12
CA ASP A 35 -5.52 -4.51 16.95
C ASP A 35 -5.76 -4.96 18.40
N ARG A 36 -6.49 -6.06 18.59
CA ARG A 36 -6.76 -6.64 19.93
C ARG A 36 -5.47 -6.99 20.68
N GLU A 37 -4.49 -7.54 19.99
CA GLU A 37 -3.19 -7.95 20.55
C GLU A 37 -2.20 -6.78 20.67
N ARG A 38 -2.55 -5.59 20.16
CA ARG A 38 -1.66 -4.42 20.07
C ARG A 38 -0.34 -4.73 19.37
N ARG A 39 -0.39 -5.60 18.36
CA ARG A 39 0.77 -6.01 17.57
C ARG A 39 1.07 -4.97 16.50
N LEU A 40 2.33 -4.55 16.40
CA LEU A 40 2.78 -3.65 15.33
C LEU A 40 2.70 -4.36 13.97
N PRO A 41 2.24 -3.68 12.90
CA PRO A 41 2.03 -4.29 11.59
C PRO A 41 3.32 -4.35 10.75
N LEU A 42 4.43 -4.85 11.31
CA LEU A 42 5.72 -4.86 10.63
C LEU A 42 5.73 -5.75 9.36
N PRO A 43 5.15 -6.97 9.38
CA PRO A 43 5.05 -7.78 8.16
C PRO A 43 4.22 -7.10 7.06
N GLU A 44 3.09 -6.51 7.44
CA GLU A 44 2.17 -5.85 6.52
C GLU A 44 2.82 -4.58 5.91
N LEU A 45 3.61 -3.86 6.71
CA LEU A 45 4.44 -2.73 6.26
C LEU A 45 5.49 -3.13 5.22
N ASP A 46 6.17 -4.26 5.41
CA ASP A 46 7.16 -4.76 4.44
C ASP A 46 6.49 -5.12 3.11
N VAL A 47 5.33 -5.77 3.16
CA VAL A 47 4.53 -6.09 1.97
C VAL A 47 4.08 -4.81 1.26
N PHE A 48 3.49 -3.86 1.99
CA PHE A 48 3.08 -2.58 1.42
C PHE A 48 4.27 -1.84 0.80
N SER A 49 5.43 -1.86 1.46
CA SER A 49 6.64 -1.18 0.98
C SER A 49 7.18 -1.75 -0.33
N ARG A 50 7.02 -3.07 -0.56
CA ARG A 50 7.46 -3.75 -1.78
C ARG A 50 6.45 -3.67 -2.92
N SER A 51 5.20 -3.33 -2.62
CA SER A 51 4.09 -3.28 -3.59
C SER A 51 4.24 -2.18 -4.66
N GLY A 52 5.06 -1.17 -4.38
CA GLY A 52 5.18 0.04 -5.21
C GLY A 52 4.16 1.13 -4.90
N LEU A 53 3.20 0.90 -3.99
CA LEU A 53 2.14 1.86 -3.66
C LEU A 53 2.65 3.17 -3.02
N TRP A 54 3.84 3.18 -2.39
CA TRP A 54 4.45 4.41 -1.87
C TRP A 54 4.79 5.44 -2.97
N GLY A 55 5.19 4.97 -4.15
CA GLY A 55 5.68 5.82 -5.23
C GLY A 55 4.61 6.25 -6.23
N ILE A 56 3.32 6.00 -5.97
CA ILE A 56 2.29 6.15 -7.00
C ILE A 56 1.99 7.60 -7.36
N SER A 57 2.15 8.53 -6.41
CA SER A 57 1.99 9.97 -6.64
C SER A 57 3.23 10.63 -7.24
N VAL A 58 4.39 9.96 -7.19
CA VAL A 58 5.64 10.49 -7.73
C VAL A 58 5.53 10.58 -9.26
N PRO A 59 5.84 11.74 -9.88
CA PRO A 59 5.79 11.89 -11.33
C PRO A 59 6.64 10.87 -12.09
N LYS A 60 6.21 10.51 -13.30
CA LYS A 60 6.90 9.52 -14.15
C LYS A 60 8.33 9.90 -14.49
N GLU A 61 8.62 11.20 -14.65
CA GLU A 61 9.98 11.70 -14.91
C GLU A 61 10.96 11.43 -13.75
N TYR A 62 10.45 11.22 -12.53
CA TYR A 62 11.23 10.86 -11.35
C TYR A 62 11.14 9.36 -11.02
N GLY A 63 10.59 8.54 -11.92
CA GLY A 63 10.51 7.08 -11.79
C GLY A 63 9.30 6.56 -11.01
N GLY A 64 8.31 7.41 -10.70
CA GLY A 64 7.05 7.00 -10.08
C GLY A 64 5.93 6.70 -11.08
N ALA A 65 4.76 6.35 -10.56
CA ALA A 65 3.60 6.01 -11.41
C ALA A 65 2.87 7.26 -11.95
N GLY A 66 2.95 8.38 -11.25
CA GLY A 66 2.25 9.62 -11.57
C GLY A 66 0.73 9.46 -11.68
N VAL A 67 0.11 8.67 -10.80
CA VAL A 67 -1.34 8.41 -10.82
C VAL A 67 -2.14 9.66 -10.49
N SER A 68 -3.41 9.66 -10.87
CA SER A 68 -4.32 10.77 -10.51
C SER A 68 -4.57 10.85 -9.00
N ASN A 69 -4.88 12.06 -8.50
CA ASN A 69 -5.32 12.25 -7.10
C ASN A 69 -6.59 11.45 -6.76
N VAL A 70 -7.46 11.21 -7.74
CA VAL A 70 -8.64 10.36 -7.58
C VAL A 70 -8.23 8.93 -7.27
N THR A 71 -7.23 8.40 -7.97
CA THR A 71 -6.70 7.06 -7.72
C THR A 71 -5.97 6.99 -6.39
N LEU A 72 -5.13 7.98 -6.06
CA LEU A 72 -4.48 8.06 -4.75
C LEU A 72 -5.50 8.01 -3.61
N ALA A 73 -6.56 8.82 -3.68
CA ALA A 73 -7.61 8.83 -2.67
C ALA A 73 -8.32 7.47 -2.54
N LYS A 74 -8.59 6.78 -3.67
CA LYS A 74 -9.20 5.44 -3.67
C LYS A 74 -8.27 4.39 -3.05
N VAL A 75 -6.97 4.42 -3.36
CA VAL A 75 -5.97 3.52 -2.76
C VAL A 75 -5.96 3.69 -1.24
N ILE A 76 -5.87 4.94 -0.75
CA ILE A 76 -5.91 5.23 0.69
C ILE A 76 -7.19 4.70 1.31
N ALA A 77 -8.34 4.95 0.67
CA ALA A 77 -9.63 4.48 1.17
C ALA A 77 -9.72 2.95 1.24
N LEU A 78 -9.20 2.21 0.25
CA LEU A 78 -9.20 0.74 0.24
C LEU A 78 -8.38 0.18 1.41
N ILE A 79 -7.16 0.70 1.60
CA ILE A 79 -6.28 0.25 2.68
C ILE A 79 -6.86 0.61 4.06
N ALA A 80 -7.39 1.82 4.23
CA ALA A 80 -8.00 2.26 5.48
C ALA A 80 -9.26 1.45 5.84
N GLN A 81 -10.06 1.03 4.85
CA GLN A 81 -11.23 0.18 5.07
C GLN A 81 -10.85 -1.23 5.52
N ALA A 82 -9.75 -1.79 4.99
CA ALA A 82 -9.24 -3.08 5.43
C ALA A 82 -8.64 -3.00 6.84
N ASP A 83 -7.94 -1.91 7.12
CA ASP A 83 -7.10 -1.79 8.30
C ASP A 83 -6.86 -0.32 8.67
N ALA A 84 -7.52 0.13 9.74
CA ALA A 84 -7.43 1.52 10.18
C ALA A 84 -6.00 1.93 10.59
N SER A 85 -5.19 1.00 11.10
CA SER A 85 -3.79 1.27 11.46
C SER A 85 -2.95 1.46 10.21
N LEU A 86 -3.13 0.61 9.20
CA LEU A 86 -2.38 0.69 7.95
C LEU A 86 -2.84 1.85 7.06
N GLY A 87 -4.11 2.24 7.13
CA GLY A 87 -4.65 3.39 6.40
C GLY A 87 -3.98 4.73 6.71
N GLN A 88 -3.34 4.85 7.88
CA GLN A 88 -2.57 6.05 8.27
C GLN A 88 -1.23 6.16 7.53
N ILE A 89 -0.69 5.05 7.03
CA ILE A 89 0.64 4.97 6.43
C ILE A 89 0.74 5.84 5.16
N PRO A 90 -0.11 5.67 4.14
CA PRO A 90 -0.05 6.50 2.93
C PRO A 90 -0.55 7.93 3.14
N GLN A 91 -1.20 8.25 4.27
CA GLN A 91 -1.64 9.62 4.56
C GLN A 91 -0.50 10.53 5.07
N ASN A 92 0.51 9.95 5.73
CA ASN A 92 1.65 10.68 6.29
C ASN A 92 2.78 10.97 5.28
N HIS A 93 2.60 10.58 4.02
CA HIS A 93 3.60 10.65 2.95
C HIS A 93 3.05 11.42 1.76
#